data_AF-A0AA35LTJ2-F1
#
_entry.id   AF-A0AA35LTJ2-F1
#
_cell.length_a   1.000
_cell.length_b   1.000
_cell.length_c   1.000
_cell.angle_alpha   90.00
_cell.angle_beta   90.00
_cell.angle_gamma   90.00
#
_symmetry.space_group_name_H-M   'P 1'
#
loop_
_entity.id
_entity.type
_entity.pdbx_description
1 polymer ?
#
loop_
_entity_poly.entity_id
_entity_poly.type
_entity_poly.pdbx_seq_one_letter_code
_entity_poly.pdbx_strand_id
1 'polypeptide(L)'
;MAILKSTCGMSTTCICADEALNAQARACVLSTSTVRETLTTLNVTNTLCGIEPEKDHSFVPIMSAFLALTCLTVILRLLARLVMGARYWRDDLCNILGMVCGLNALTDSLLPTDPRLYMHHCLHSYHYARHDGLGWDIWAVPQENLNFLFMRDYVAMVMYGVGRVFVRLSIILFYFRILNIGNARPVMIFTLVLVNCLSAALVLTTLMIFQCTPVSYHWLRWDSEHQGSCINLAMFIKSTAILSIIVDFWQPVVSIPFVIRLNLSWKKKLLISIIFLVGMG
;
A
#
# COMPACT_ATOMS: atom_id res chain seq x y z
N MET A 1 -20.36 -25.76 -28.15
CA MET A 1 -20.70 -27.21 -28.28
C MET A 1 -19.56 -28.11 -27.76
N ALA A 2 -19.05 -27.89 -26.54
CA ALA A 2 -18.02 -28.76 -25.94
C ALA A 2 -18.63 -29.96 -25.19
N ILE A 3 -19.79 -29.76 -24.55
CA ILE A 3 -20.49 -30.76 -23.74
C ILE A 3 -20.97 -31.96 -24.58
N LEU A 4 -21.26 -31.75 -25.87
CA LEU A 4 -21.68 -32.82 -26.79
C LEU A 4 -20.56 -33.81 -27.16
N LYS A 5 -19.30 -33.50 -26.86
CA LYS A 5 -18.14 -34.39 -27.06
C LYS A 5 -17.63 -35.01 -25.76
N SER A 6 -18.15 -34.61 -24.59
CA SER A 6 -17.69 -35.16 -23.32
C SER A 6 -18.47 -36.42 -22.95
N THR A 7 -17.78 -37.36 -22.30
CA THR A 7 -18.35 -38.61 -21.80
C THR A 7 -19.23 -38.41 -20.55
N CYS A 8 -19.25 -37.20 -19.98
CA CYS A 8 -19.87 -36.91 -18.70
C CYS A 8 -21.38 -36.63 -18.74
N GLY A 9 -21.99 -36.43 -19.92
CA GLY A 9 -23.40 -36.08 -20.03
C GLY A 9 -23.77 -34.83 -19.20
N MET A 10 -24.87 -34.89 -18.43
CA MET A 10 -25.29 -33.82 -17.50
C MET A 10 -24.85 -34.05 -16.04
N SER A 11 -23.95 -35.01 -15.79
CA SER A 11 -23.47 -35.28 -14.43
C SER A 11 -22.50 -34.21 -13.98
N THR A 12 -22.90 -33.39 -13.01
CA THR A 12 -22.09 -32.28 -12.47
C THR A 12 -20.77 -32.76 -11.87
N THR A 13 -20.78 -33.88 -11.15
CA THR A 13 -19.57 -34.46 -10.54
C THR A 13 -18.54 -34.92 -11.56
N CYS A 14 -18.99 -35.49 -12.69
CA CYS A 14 -18.10 -35.89 -13.77
C CYS A 14 -17.50 -34.68 -14.49
N ILE A 15 -18.32 -33.65 -14.76
CA ILE A 15 -17.88 -32.40 -15.41
C ILE A 15 -16.81 -31.70 -14.57
N CYS A 16 -16.99 -31.65 -13.24
CA CYS A 16 -16.04 -31.02 -12.33
C CYS A 16 -14.70 -31.78 -12.21
N ALA A 17 -14.71 -33.10 -12.38
CA ALA A 17 -13.51 -33.94 -12.28
C ALA A 17 -12.71 -34.05 -13.60
N ASP A 18 -13.31 -33.70 -14.75
CA ASP A 18 -12.67 -33.82 -16.05
C ASP A 18 -11.78 -32.60 -16.36
N GLU A 19 -10.47 -32.73 -16.12
CA GLU A 19 -9.48 -31.68 -16.38
C GLU A 19 -9.39 -31.29 -17.86
N ALA A 20 -9.53 -32.24 -18.78
CA ALA A 20 -9.40 -31.99 -20.21
C ALA A 20 -10.59 -31.18 -20.73
N LEU A 21 -11.81 -31.53 -20.28
CA LEU A 21 -13.02 -30.78 -20.56
C LEU A 21 -12.94 -29.37 -19.98
N ASN A 22 -12.51 -29.24 -18.73
CA ASN A 22 -12.37 -27.94 -18.07
C ASN A 22 -11.31 -27.05 -18.74
N ALA A 23 -10.19 -27.61 -19.20
CA ALA A 23 -9.19 -26.87 -19.96
C ALA A 23 -9.74 -26.36 -21.29
N GLN A 24 -10.46 -27.20 -22.04
CA GLN A 24 -11.11 -26.80 -23.30
C GLN A 24 -12.21 -25.76 -23.08
N ALA A 25 -13.02 -25.92 -22.04
CA ALA A 25 -14.07 -24.97 -21.68
C ALA A 25 -13.48 -23.60 -21.32
N ARG A 26 -12.41 -23.56 -20.50
CA ARG A 26 -11.69 -22.33 -20.17
C ARG A 26 -11.14 -21.64 -21.41
N ALA A 27 -10.49 -22.38 -22.31
CA ALA A 27 -9.97 -21.82 -23.56
C ALA A 27 -11.09 -21.24 -24.46
N CYS A 28 -12.24 -21.92 -24.52
CA CYS A 28 -13.41 -21.44 -25.28
C CYS A 28 -13.99 -20.15 -24.68
N VAL A 29 -14.17 -20.09 -23.36
CA VAL A 29 -14.71 -18.91 -22.68
C VAL A 29 -13.77 -17.71 -22.85
N LEU A 30 -12.46 -17.90 -22.63
CA LEU A 30 -11.46 -16.84 -22.77
C LEU A 30 -11.34 -16.26 -24.20
N SER A 31 -11.77 -17.01 -25.23
CA SER A 31 -11.70 -16.57 -26.63
C SER A 31 -13.00 -15.97 -27.17
N THR A 32 -14.13 -16.22 -26.51
CA THR A 32 -15.47 -15.89 -27.05
C THR A 32 -16.24 -14.91 -26.17
N SER A 33 -15.93 -14.85 -24.87
CA SER A 33 -16.71 -14.11 -23.88
C SER A 33 -16.01 -12.85 -23.40
N THR A 34 -16.78 -11.91 -22.83
CA THR A 34 -16.22 -10.76 -22.13
C THR A 34 -15.57 -11.19 -20.80
N VAL A 35 -14.77 -10.31 -20.18
CA VAL A 35 -14.18 -10.59 -18.86
C VAL A 35 -15.28 -10.77 -17.80
N ARG A 36 -16.33 -9.94 -17.85
CA ARG A 36 -17.49 -10.05 -16.95
C ARG A 36 -18.17 -11.42 -17.07
N GLU A 37 -18.44 -11.87 -18.30
CA GLU A 37 -19.02 -13.19 -18.56
C GLU A 37 -18.11 -14.33 -18.12
N THR A 38 -16.80 -14.16 -18.30
CA THR A 38 -15.79 -15.13 -17.85
C THR A 38 -15.81 -15.28 -16.33
N LEU A 39 -15.82 -14.17 -15.59
CA LEU A 39 -15.88 -14.18 -14.13
C LEU A 39 -17.21 -14.76 -13.62
N THR A 40 -18.34 -14.41 -14.25
CA THR A 40 -19.65 -15.00 -13.92
C THR A 40 -19.66 -16.52 -14.16
N THR A 41 -19.10 -16.96 -15.29
CA THR A 41 -19.00 -18.39 -15.63
C THR A 41 -18.12 -19.13 -14.63
N LEU A 42 -16.98 -18.55 -14.24
CA LEU A 42 -16.10 -19.10 -13.21
C LEU A 42 -16.81 -19.21 -11.86
N ASN A 43 -17.53 -18.17 -11.44
CA ASN A 43 -18.28 -18.17 -10.19
C ASN A 43 -19.34 -19.29 -10.16
N VAL A 44 -20.18 -19.37 -11.19
CA VAL A 44 -21.22 -20.40 -11.29
C VAL A 44 -20.60 -21.80 -11.36
N THR A 45 -19.57 -21.99 -12.19
CA THR A 45 -18.93 -23.30 -12.37
C THR A 45 -18.25 -23.77 -11.08
N ASN A 46 -17.48 -22.89 -10.43
CA ASN A 46 -16.81 -23.22 -9.17
C ASN A 46 -17.83 -23.53 -8.06
N THR A 47 -18.90 -22.73 -7.97
CA THR A 47 -19.98 -22.96 -7.00
C THR A 47 -20.69 -24.29 -7.24
N LEU A 48 -20.96 -24.65 -8.51
CA LEU A 48 -21.53 -25.96 -8.88
C LEU A 48 -20.60 -27.13 -8.55
N CYS A 49 -19.29 -26.92 -8.65
CA CYS A 49 -18.29 -27.92 -8.31
C CYS A 49 -17.93 -27.96 -6.82
N GLY A 50 -18.56 -27.13 -5.98
CA GLY A 50 -18.24 -27.04 -4.55
C GLY A 50 -16.83 -26.52 -4.27
N ILE A 51 -16.24 -25.79 -5.22
CA ILE A 51 -14.92 -25.15 -5.06
C ILE A 51 -15.15 -23.82 -4.33
N GLU A 52 -14.70 -23.76 -3.08
CA GLU A 52 -14.70 -22.52 -2.32
C GLU A 52 -13.62 -21.56 -2.81
N PRO A 53 -13.87 -20.25 -2.79
CA PRO A 53 -12.86 -19.26 -3.17
C PRO A 53 -11.70 -19.25 -2.18
N GLU A 54 -10.49 -19.12 -2.73
CA GLU A 54 -9.31 -18.90 -1.90
C GLU A 54 -9.40 -17.53 -1.21
N LYS A 55 -9.04 -17.50 0.08
CA LYS A 55 -9.06 -16.29 0.91
C LYS A 55 -7.68 -16.09 1.52
N ASP A 56 -6.83 -15.27 0.90
CA ASP A 56 -5.55 -14.89 1.48
C ASP A 56 -5.69 -13.61 2.30
N HIS A 57 -5.66 -13.77 3.62
CA HIS A 57 -5.75 -12.69 4.58
C HIS A 57 -4.48 -12.54 5.42
N SER A 58 -3.39 -13.18 5.01
CA SER A 58 -2.11 -13.27 5.74
C SER A 58 -1.46 -11.91 5.97
N PHE A 59 -1.71 -10.94 5.07
CA PHE A 59 -1.18 -9.59 5.15
C PHE A 59 -1.75 -8.75 6.31
N VAL A 60 -2.96 -9.06 6.79
CA VAL A 60 -3.65 -8.22 7.78
C VAL A 60 -3.01 -8.20 9.16
N PRO A 61 -2.64 -9.32 9.79
CA PRO A 61 -1.95 -9.26 11.08
C PRO A 61 -0.67 -8.42 10.99
N ILE A 62 0.08 -8.57 9.90
CA ILE A 62 1.32 -7.82 9.66
C ILE A 62 1.03 -6.32 9.57
N MET A 63 0.11 -5.91 8.69
CA MET A 63 -0.26 -4.50 8.53
C MET A 63 -0.82 -3.91 9.83
N SER A 64 -1.64 -4.65 10.57
CA SER A 64 -2.21 -4.21 11.85
C SER A 64 -1.13 -3.98 12.91
N ALA A 65 -0.10 -4.83 12.96
CA ALA A 65 1.01 -4.68 13.90
C ALA A 65 1.85 -3.42 13.61
N PHE A 66 2.20 -3.19 12.34
CA PHE A 66 2.92 -1.98 11.92
C PHE A 66 2.10 -0.71 12.16
N LEU A 67 0.79 -0.78 11.94
CA LEU A 67 -0.11 0.35 12.21
C LEU A 67 -0.16 0.67 13.71
N ALA A 68 -0.32 -0.35 14.55
CA ALA A 68 -0.33 -0.19 16.00
C ALA A 68 0.99 0.39 16.51
N LEU A 69 2.13 -0.10 15.98
CA LEU A 69 3.45 0.42 16.29
C LEU A 69 3.60 1.89 15.87
N THR A 70 3.08 2.26 14.69
CA THR A 70 3.10 3.65 14.20
C THR A 70 2.28 4.56 15.11
N CYS A 71 1.05 4.17 15.47
CA CYS A 71 0.23 4.94 16.41
C CYS A 71 0.92 5.08 17.77
N LEU A 72 1.45 3.98 18.31
CA LEU A 72 2.15 3.98 19.59
C LEU A 72 3.36 4.93 19.57
N THR A 73 4.20 4.86 18.55
CA THR A 73 5.41 5.70 18.44
C THR A 73 5.07 7.19 18.31
N VAL A 74 4.04 7.55 17.54
CA VAL A 74 3.57 8.94 17.44
C VAL A 74 3.00 9.43 18.77
N ILE A 75 2.15 8.62 19.44
CA ILE A 75 1.58 8.96 20.76
C ILE A 75 2.70 9.17 21.78
N LEU A 76 3.66 8.24 21.87
CA LEU A 76 4.80 8.35 22.78
C LEU A 76 5.62 9.60 22.50
N ARG A 77 5.82 9.96 21.22
CA ARG A 77 6.53 11.19 20.83
C ARG A 77 5.80 12.44 21.30
N LEU A 78 4.48 12.50 21.12
CA LEU A 78 3.66 13.64 21.56
C LEU A 78 3.64 13.75 23.09
N LEU A 79 3.48 12.64 23.80
CA LEU A 79 3.56 12.59 25.26
C LEU A 79 4.93 13.05 25.78
N ALA A 80 6.02 12.58 25.16
CA ALA A 80 7.37 13.01 25.53
C ALA A 80 7.58 14.52 25.33
N ARG A 81 7.00 15.11 24.27
CA ARG A 81 7.02 16.57 24.05
C ARG A 81 6.29 17.32 25.15
N LEU A 82 5.08 16.84 25.51
CA LEU A 82 4.27 17.42 26.58
C LEU A 82 4.99 17.38 27.93
N VAL A 83 5.57 16.23 28.30
CA VAL A 83 6.31 16.07 29.56
C VAL A 83 7.58 16.94 29.58
N MET A 84 8.29 17.06 28.46
CA MET A 84 9.50 17.87 28.37
C MET A 84 9.23 19.38 28.17
N GLY A 85 7.97 19.81 28.09
CA GLY A 85 7.61 21.21 27.80
C GLY A 85 8.14 21.73 26.45
N ALA A 86 8.41 20.83 25.51
CA ALA A 86 9.02 21.16 24.24
C ALA A 86 7.97 21.67 23.24
N ARG A 87 8.25 22.78 22.56
CA ARG A 87 7.37 23.31 21.50
C ARG A 87 7.20 22.31 20.35
N TYR A 88 5.97 22.23 19.83
CA TYR A 88 5.66 21.53 18.58
C TYR A 88 6.46 22.14 17.43
N TRP A 89 7.04 21.27 16.61
CA TRP A 89 7.84 21.68 15.45
C TRP A 89 7.37 20.96 14.18
N ARG A 90 7.84 21.44 13.02
CA ARG A 90 7.43 20.93 11.70
C ARG A 90 7.69 19.42 11.53
N ASP A 91 8.63 18.84 12.26
CA ASP A 91 8.86 17.38 12.26
C ASP A 91 7.70 16.61 12.91
N ASP A 92 7.11 17.16 13.96
CA ASP A 92 5.97 16.53 14.65
C ASP A 92 4.71 16.60 13.76
N LEU A 93 4.51 17.73 13.05
CA LEU A 93 3.44 17.86 12.06
C LEU A 93 3.59 16.84 10.91
N CYS A 94 4.80 16.68 10.36
CA CYS A 94 5.04 15.69 9.31
C CYS A 94 4.80 14.26 9.80
N ASN A 95 5.15 13.90 11.04
CA ASN A 95 4.83 12.58 11.59
C ASN A 95 3.32 12.35 11.73
N ILE A 96 2.57 13.36 12.19
CA ILE A 96 1.11 13.28 12.28
C ILE A 96 0.49 13.13 10.89
N LEU A 97 0.92 13.92 9.91
CA LEU A 97 0.44 13.83 8.53
C LEU A 97 0.77 12.45 7.92
N GLY A 98 1.98 11.93 8.15
CA GLY A 98 2.37 10.58 7.75
C GLY A 98 1.47 9.51 8.34
N MET A 99 1.16 9.61 9.65
CA MET A 99 0.22 8.71 10.33
C MET A 99 -1.18 8.81 9.74
N VAL A 100 -1.71 10.02 9.53
CA VAL A 100 -3.05 10.23 8.95
C VAL A 100 -3.15 9.63 7.54
N CYS A 101 -2.12 9.79 6.72
CA CYS A 101 -2.02 9.16 5.40
C CYS A 101 -1.94 7.63 5.51
N GLY A 102 -1.13 7.08 6.41
CA GLY A 102 -0.98 5.63 6.61
C GLY A 102 -2.24 4.96 7.18
N LEU A 103 -3.02 5.68 7.99
CA LEU A 103 -4.32 5.23 8.48
C LEU A 103 -5.41 5.29 7.40
N ASN A 104 -5.13 5.90 6.23
CA ASN A 104 -6.13 6.26 5.22
C ASN A 104 -7.33 7.01 5.80
N ALA A 105 -7.17 7.68 6.95
CA ALA A 105 -8.27 8.36 7.64
C ALA A 105 -8.90 9.49 6.80
N LEU A 106 -8.16 10.00 5.80
CA LEU A 106 -8.64 10.99 4.85
C LEU A 106 -9.64 10.41 3.84
N THR A 107 -9.52 9.14 3.46
CA THR A 107 -10.42 8.53 2.46
C THR A 107 -11.80 8.28 3.02
N ASP A 108 -11.89 7.83 4.28
CA ASP A 108 -13.16 7.61 4.97
C ASP A 108 -13.93 8.92 5.20
N SER A 109 -13.23 10.07 5.22
CA SER A 109 -13.84 11.40 5.31
C SER A 109 -14.32 11.99 3.98
N LEU A 110 -13.82 11.49 2.85
CA LEU A 110 -14.16 11.96 1.50
C LEU A 110 -15.24 11.09 0.84
N LEU A 111 -15.41 9.86 1.29
CA LEU A 111 -16.48 8.95 0.86
C LEU A 111 -17.69 9.09 1.80
N PRO A 112 -18.92 9.32 1.28
CA PRO A 112 -20.10 9.53 2.09
C PRO A 112 -20.50 8.21 2.76
N THR A 113 -19.96 7.94 3.95
CA THR A 113 -20.39 6.85 4.82
C THR A 113 -20.81 7.39 6.18
N ASP A 114 -21.77 6.72 6.79
CA ASP A 114 -22.57 7.19 7.92
C ASP A 114 -21.74 7.80 9.08
N PRO A 115 -22.10 8.98 9.60
CA PRO A 115 -21.37 9.68 10.67
C PRO A 115 -21.35 8.95 12.03
N ARG A 116 -22.11 7.86 12.20
CA ARG A 116 -22.12 7.03 13.43
C ARG A 116 -20.92 6.08 13.53
N LEU A 117 -20.14 5.92 12.47
CA LEU A 117 -18.99 5.00 12.39
C LEU A 117 -17.64 5.65 12.77
N TYR A 118 -17.68 6.88 13.33
CA TYR A 118 -16.50 7.74 13.42
C TYR A 118 -15.48 7.46 14.54
N MET A 119 -15.67 6.43 15.37
CA MET A 119 -14.83 6.22 16.56
C MET A 119 -13.84 5.03 16.46
N HIS A 120 -13.72 4.33 15.32
CA HIS A 120 -12.78 3.18 15.21
C HIS A 120 -12.16 2.98 13.82
N HIS A 121 -11.66 4.06 13.21
CA HIS A 121 -11.41 4.14 11.75
C HIS A 121 -10.26 3.29 11.17
N CYS A 122 -9.32 2.77 11.94
CA CYS A 122 -8.12 2.14 11.36
C CYS A 122 -8.29 0.65 11.06
N LEU A 123 -8.92 -0.08 11.98
CA LEU A 123 -9.27 -1.49 11.79
C LEU A 123 -10.51 -1.62 10.90
N HIS A 124 -11.48 -0.69 11.03
CA HIS A 124 -12.76 -0.78 10.34
C HIS A 124 -12.62 -0.69 8.82
N SER A 125 -11.73 0.17 8.30
CA SER A 125 -11.49 0.28 6.85
C SER A 125 -11.04 -1.09 6.28
N TYR A 126 -10.03 -1.74 6.87
CA TYR A 126 -9.57 -3.07 6.40
C TYR A 126 -10.60 -4.18 6.62
N HIS A 127 -11.34 -4.15 7.74
CA HIS A 127 -12.43 -5.10 7.97
C HIS A 127 -13.55 -4.95 6.94
N TYR A 128 -13.93 -3.72 6.60
CA TYR A 128 -14.92 -3.43 5.57
C TYR A 128 -14.44 -3.87 4.18
N ALA A 129 -13.16 -3.64 3.86
CA ALA A 129 -12.56 -4.11 2.61
C ALA A 129 -12.71 -5.63 2.42
N ARG A 130 -12.51 -6.39 3.50
CA ARG A 130 -12.65 -7.86 3.50
C ARG A 130 -14.08 -8.30 3.27
N HIS A 131 -15.06 -7.56 3.79
CA HIS A 131 -16.47 -7.82 3.51
C HIS A 131 -16.80 -7.56 2.04
N ASP A 132 -16.17 -6.57 1.43
CA ASP A 132 -16.31 -6.26 0.00
C ASP A 132 -15.54 -7.21 -0.92
N GLY A 133 -14.76 -8.16 -0.38
CA GLY A 133 -14.03 -9.18 -1.15
C GLY A 133 -12.51 -8.99 -1.24
N LEU A 134 -11.91 -8.08 -0.47
CA LEU A 134 -10.45 -7.93 -0.43
C LEU A 134 -9.78 -9.22 0.06
N GLY A 135 -8.85 -9.75 -0.75
CA GLY A 135 -8.12 -11.00 -0.45
C GLY A 135 -8.84 -12.26 -0.90
N TRP A 136 -10.00 -12.14 -1.55
CA TRP A 136 -10.69 -13.26 -2.19
C TRP A 136 -10.24 -13.39 -3.65
N ASP A 137 -10.42 -14.57 -4.22
CA ASP A 137 -10.34 -14.74 -5.66
C ASP A 137 -11.29 -13.78 -6.40
N ILE A 138 -10.78 -13.14 -7.47
CA ILE A 138 -11.53 -12.12 -8.22
C ILE A 138 -12.88 -12.61 -8.77
N TRP A 139 -13.00 -13.91 -9.07
CA TRP A 139 -14.25 -14.49 -9.57
C TRP A 139 -15.34 -14.61 -8.50
N ALA A 140 -14.98 -14.60 -7.21
CA ALA A 140 -15.91 -14.71 -6.10
C ALA A 140 -16.40 -13.36 -5.56
N VAL A 141 -15.78 -12.27 -6.02
CA VAL A 141 -16.16 -10.91 -5.62
C VAL A 141 -17.33 -10.43 -6.48
N PRO A 142 -18.38 -9.83 -5.88
CA PRO A 142 -19.46 -9.20 -6.65
C PRO A 142 -18.90 -8.14 -7.61
N GLN A 143 -19.28 -8.21 -8.89
CA GLN A 143 -18.70 -7.36 -9.93
C GLN A 143 -19.01 -5.88 -9.73
N GLU A 144 -20.13 -5.56 -9.09
CA GLU A 144 -20.51 -4.22 -8.66
C GLU A 144 -19.51 -3.61 -7.66
N ASN A 145 -18.84 -4.44 -6.86
CA ASN A 145 -17.90 -4.01 -5.83
C ASN A 145 -16.46 -3.88 -6.36
N LEU A 146 -16.13 -4.54 -7.48
CA LEU A 146 -14.77 -4.56 -8.04
C LEU A 146 -14.23 -3.15 -8.34
N ASN A 147 -15.06 -2.29 -8.94
CA ASN A 147 -14.69 -0.90 -9.22
C ASN A 147 -14.33 -0.14 -7.94
N PHE A 148 -15.14 -0.30 -6.90
CA PHE A 148 -14.92 0.37 -5.61
C PHE A 148 -13.68 -0.19 -4.90
N LEU A 149 -13.49 -1.51 -4.94
CA LEU A 149 -12.35 -2.19 -4.35
C LEU A 149 -11.04 -1.71 -4.98
N PHE A 150 -10.93 -1.70 -6.31
CA PHE A 150 -9.74 -1.22 -7.01
C PHE A 150 -9.53 0.28 -6.86
N MET A 151 -10.60 1.08 -6.82
CA MET A 151 -10.48 2.51 -6.54
C MET A 151 -9.91 2.75 -5.14
N ARG A 152 -10.37 1.99 -4.14
CA ARG A 152 -9.90 2.14 -2.77
C ARG A 152 -8.45 1.68 -2.60
N ASP A 153 -8.08 0.56 -3.21
CA ASP A 153 -6.69 0.11 -3.25
C ASP A 153 -5.76 1.15 -3.88
N TYR A 154 -6.20 1.76 -4.99
CA TYR A 154 -5.50 2.86 -5.64
C TYR A 154 -5.27 4.06 -4.73
N VAL A 155 -6.32 4.52 -4.04
CA VAL A 155 -6.18 5.67 -3.14
C VAL A 155 -5.28 5.31 -1.95
N ALA A 156 -5.40 4.10 -1.41
CA ALA A 156 -4.53 3.63 -0.34
C ALA A 156 -3.05 3.60 -0.77
N MET A 157 -2.78 3.16 -2.00
CA MET A 157 -1.43 3.19 -2.58
C MET A 157 -0.88 4.62 -2.69
N VAL A 158 -1.68 5.57 -3.18
CA VAL A 158 -1.29 6.99 -3.28
C VAL A 158 -1.04 7.61 -1.91
N MET A 159 -1.95 7.39 -0.96
CA MET A 159 -1.82 7.90 0.41
C MET A 159 -0.62 7.30 1.13
N TYR A 160 -0.33 6.01 0.92
CA TYR A 160 0.88 5.39 1.40
C TYR A 160 2.13 6.09 0.84
N GLY A 161 2.16 6.36 -0.47
CA GLY A 161 3.23 7.12 -1.12
C GLY A 161 3.44 8.49 -0.49
N VAL A 162 2.37 9.27 -0.32
CA VAL A 162 2.39 10.59 0.34
C VAL A 162 2.84 10.49 1.80
N GLY A 163 2.36 9.50 2.55
CA GLY A 163 2.73 9.27 3.94
C GLY A 163 4.23 9.04 4.10
N ARG A 164 4.83 8.23 3.22
CA ARG A 164 6.28 8.00 3.18
C ARG A 164 7.07 9.28 2.97
N VAL A 165 6.57 10.21 2.14
CA VAL A 165 7.18 11.54 1.96
C VAL A 165 7.23 12.29 3.27
N PHE A 166 6.11 12.37 3.97
CA PHE A 166 6.04 13.10 5.23
C PHE A 166 6.94 12.51 6.30
N VAL A 167 6.99 11.18 6.43
CA VAL A 167 7.91 10.51 7.37
C VAL A 167 9.36 10.88 7.08
N ARG A 168 9.78 10.83 5.81
CA ARG A 168 11.14 11.20 5.39
C ARG A 168 11.45 12.68 5.62
N LEU A 169 10.51 13.57 5.31
CA LEU A 169 10.64 15.00 5.61
C LEU A 169 10.78 15.26 7.12
N SER A 170 10.06 14.51 7.95
CA SER A 170 10.17 14.63 9.41
C SER A 170 11.59 14.32 9.92
N ILE A 171 12.24 13.33 9.33
CA ILE A 171 13.63 12.94 9.66
C ILE A 171 14.60 14.05 9.26
N ILE A 172 14.45 14.62 8.06
CA ILE A 172 15.29 15.73 7.60
C ILE A 172 15.14 16.95 8.51
N LEU A 173 13.91 17.31 8.86
CA LEU A 173 13.62 18.44 9.77
C LEU A 173 14.18 18.19 11.17
N PHE A 174 14.11 16.95 11.66
CA PHE A 174 14.74 16.55 12.92
C PHE A 174 16.26 16.72 12.88
N TYR A 175 16.91 16.30 11.80
CA TYR A 175 18.34 16.54 11.60
C TYR A 175 18.70 18.01 11.51
N PHE A 176 17.90 18.79 10.80
CA PHE A 176 18.08 20.24 10.70
C PHE A 176 18.07 20.91 12.08
N ARG A 177 17.26 20.40 13.02
CA ARG A 177 17.16 20.89 14.39
C ARG A 177 18.34 20.46 15.27
N ILE A 178 18.81 19.22 15.15
CA ILE A 178 19.86 18.66 16.03
C ILE A 178 21.27 19.07 15.60
N LEU A 179 21.54 19.02 14.30
CA LEU A 179 22.88 19.20 13.75
C LEU A 179 23.14 20.68 13.50
N ASN A 180 23.44 21.42 14.58
CA ASN A 180 23.92 22.80 14.51
C ASN A 180 25.46 22.86 14.41
N ILE A 181 26.06 22.06 13.50
CA ILE A 181 27.52 21.88 13.39
C ILE A 181 28.04 22.48 12.08
N GLY A 182 28.57 23.71 12.14
CA GLY A 182 29.50 24.32 11.17
C GLY A 182 29.27 24.10 9.66
N ASN A 183 30.37 24.11 8.89
CA ASN A 183 30.38 24.13 7.42
C ASN A 183 29.94 22.83 6.73
N ALA A 184 29.84 21.72 7.45
CA ALA A 184 29.42 20.42 6.88
C ALA A 184 27.89 20.20 6.90
N ARG A 185 27.17 21.03 7.67
CA ARG A 185 25.69 21.05 7.75
C ARG A 185 25.00 21.28 6.40
N PRO A 186 25.34 22.31 5.60
CA PRO A 186 24.65 22.55 4.33
C PRO A 186 24.83 21.42 3.32
N VAL A 187 26.02 20.80 3.26
CA VAL A 187 26.30 19.69 2.34
C VAL A 187 25.46 18.46 2.69
N MET A 188 25.41 18.08 3.97
CA MET A 188 24.60 16.94 4.43
C MET A 188 23.10 17.17 4.23
N ILE A 189 22.60 18.36 4.56
CA ILE A 189 21.18 18.71 4.33
C ILE A 189 20.88 18.70 2.84
N PHE A 190 21.77 19.26 2.01
CA PHE A 190 21.62 19.27 0.56
C PHE A 190 21.56 17.84 0.03
N THR A 191 22.47 16.95 0.42
CA THR A 191 22.43 15.54 -0.01
C THR A 191 21.16 14.83 0.47
N LEU A 192 20.71 15.05 1.71
CA LEU A 192 19.48 14.45 2.22
C LEU A 192 18.24 14.96 1.49
N VAL A 193 18.12 16.27 1.27
CA VAL A 193 16.99 16.89 0.55
C VAL A 193 17.02 16.48 -0.92
N LEU A 194 18.17 16.57 -1.57
CA LEU A 194 18.35 16.21 -2.97
C LEU A 194 18.00 14.74 -3.19
N VAL A 195 18.53 13.82 -2.37
CA VAL A 195 18.16 12.41 -2.49
C VAL A 195 16.69 12.21 -2.20
N ASN A 196 16.08 12.82 -1.19
CA ASN A 196 14.65 12.61 -0.92
C ASN A 196 13.72 13.22 -2.00
N CYS A 197 14.11 14.35 -2.60
CA CYS A 197 13.41 14.96 -3.72
C CYS A 197 13.60 14.17 -5.03
N LEU A 198 14.82 13.70 -5.32
CA LEU A 198 15.16 12.95 -6.53
C LEU A 198 14.68 11.50 -6.50
N SER A 199 14.68 10.87 -5.32
CA SER A 199 14.59 9.41 -5.24
C SER A 199 13.18 8.84 -5.04
N ALA A 200 12.21 9.56 -4.48
CA ALA A 200 10.93 8.91 -4.19
C ALA A 200 9.69 9.79 -3.97
N ALA A 201 9.81 11.02 -3.46
CA ALA A 201 8.63 11.65 -2.87
C ALA A 201 7.69 12.31 -3.88
N LEU A 202 8.24 13.09 -4.82
CA LEU A 202 7.42 13.87 -5.74
C LEU A 202 7.22 13.12 -7.06
N VAL A 203 8.29 12.58 -7.64
CA VAL A 203 8.25 11.92 -8.95
C VAL A 203 7.51 10.58 -8.87
N LEU A 204 7.82 9.70 -7.92
CA LEU A 204 7.15 8.40 -7.83
C LEU A 204 5.69 8.53 -7.38
N THR A 205 5.37 9.46 -6.48
CA THR A 205 3.96 9.72 -6.11
C THR A 205 3.19 10.33 -7.28
N THR A 206 3.80 11.24 -8.04
CA THR A 206 3.18 11.78 -9.25
C THR A 206 2.99 10.69 -10.31
N LEU A 207 3.97 9.80 -10.47
CA LEU A 207 3.84 8.64 -11.36
C LEU A 207 2.81 7.63 -10.85
N MET A 208 2.63 7.46 -9.54
CA MET A 208 1.55 6.64 -8.96
C MET A 208 0.18 7.27 -9.24
N ILE A 209 0.06 8.59 -9.07
CA ILE A 209 -1.19 9.32 -9.31
C ILE A 209 -1.56 9.30 -10.81
N PHE A 210 -0.57 9.45 -11.69
CA PHE A 210 -0.77 9.49 -13.13
C PHE A 210 -0.26 8.22 -13.81
N GLN A 211 -0.37 7.08 -13.12
CA GLN A 211 0.10 5.80 -13.66
C GLN A 211 -0.75 5.30 -14.84
N CYS A 212 -1.98 5.80 -14.96
CA CYS A 212 -2.90 5.49 -16.03
C CYS A 212 -3.46 6.78 -16.65
N THR A 213 -3.75 6.73 -17.95
CA THR A 213 -4.41 7.78 -18.70
C THR A 213 -5.67 7.22 -19.37
N PRO A 214 -6.88 7.69 -18.97
CA PRO A 214 -7.17 8.54 -17.81
C PRO A 214 -6.91 7.82 -16.47
N VAL A 215 -6.80 8.58 -15.37
CA VAL A 215 -6.56 8.00 -14.02
C VAL A 215 -7.64 6.98 -13.64
N SER A 216 -8.89 7.23 -14.04
CA SER A 216 -10.02 6.33 -13.80
C SER A 216 -9.86 4.96 -14.45
N TYR A 217 -9.01 4.84 -15.48
CA TYR A 217 -8.73 3.57 -16.10
C TYR A 217 -8.10 2.57 -15.11
N HIS A 218 -7.42 3.03 -14.05
CA HIS A 218 -6.82 2.12 -13.08
C HIS A 218 -7.84 1.17 -12.42
N TRP A 219 -9.00 1.69 -12.00
CA TRP A 219 -10.04 0.90 -11.34
C TRP A 219 -11.11 0.36 -12.30
N LEU A 220 -11.08 0.79 -13.57
CA LEU A 220 -12.00 0.32 -14.61
C LEU A 220 -11.39 -0.75 -15.52
N ARG A 221 -10.05 -0.86 -15.62
CA ARG A 221 -9.37 -1.76 -16.57
C ARG A 221 -9.70 -3.25 -16.42
N TRP A 222 -10.21 -3.68 -15.25
CA TRP A 222 -10.40 -5.10 -14.96
C TRP A 222 -11.42 -5.76 -15.87
N ASP A 223 -12.42 -5.01 -16.36
CA ASP A 223 -13.47 -5.53 -17.26
C ASP A 223 -13.05 -5.56 -18.74
N SER A 224 -11.94 -4.89 -19.08
CA SER A 224 -11.46 -4.71 -20.45
C SER A 224 -12.47 -4.04 -21.41
N GLU A 225 -13.50 -3.37 -20.88
CA GLU A 225 -14.51 -2.63 -21.66
C GLU A 225 -14.12 -1.16 -21.85
N HIS A 226 -13.25 -0.67 -20.96
CA HIS A 226 -12.80 0.71 -20.95
C HIS A 226 -11.52 0.88 -21.77
N GLN A 227 -11.36 2.05 -22.39
CA GLN A 227 -10.15 2.40 -23.13
C GLN A 227 -9.22 3.26 -22.27
N GLY A 228 -7.94 2.91 -22.28
CA GLY A 228 -6.90 3.66 -21.60
C GLY A 228 -5.56 2.95 -21.68
N SER A 229 -4.53 3.60 -21.19
CA SER A 229 -3.20 3.01 -21.08
C SER A 229 -2.67 3.23 -19.66
N CYS A 230 -1.91 2.26 -19.17
CA CYS A 230 -1.19 2.37 -17.91
C CYS A 230 0.28 2.05 -18.14
N ILE A 231 1.15 2.62 -17.30
CA ILE A 231 2.54 2.20 -17.22
C ILE A 231 2.61 0.71 -16.86
N ASN A 232 3.69 0.03 -17.25
CA ASN A 232 3.89 -1.36 -16.88
C ASN A 232 4.06 -1.46 -15.35
N LEU A 233 3.00 -1.91 -14.69
CA LEU A 233 2.91 -1.95 -13.22
C LEU A 233 4.02 -2.82 -12.62
N ALA A 234 4.35 -3.96 -13.22
CA ALA A 234 5.40 -4.84 -12.73
C ALA A 234 6.78 -4.18 -12.78
N MET A 235 7.11 -3.51 -13.88
CA MET A 235 8.37 -2.75 -14.00
C MET A 235 8.39 -1.54 -13.06
N PHE A 236 7.26 -0.87 -12.91
CA PHE A 236 7.12 0.29 -12.02
C PHE A 236 7.31 -0.09 -10.55
N ILE A 237 6.63 -1.14 -10.08
CA ILE A 237 6.76 -1.65 -8.71
C ILE A 237 8.20 -2.07 -8.44
N LYS A 238 8.82 -2.84 -9.36
CA LYS A 238 10.22 -3.28 -9.22
C LYS A 238 11.18 -2.10 -9.12
N SER A 239 11.08 -1.14 -10.04
CA SER A 239 11.95 0.05 -10.05
C SER A 239 11.79 0.88 -8.78
N THR A 240 10.54 1.10 -8.35
CA THR A 240 10.20 1.85 -7.15
C THR A 240 10.69 1.16 -5.87
N ALA A 241 10.62 -0.17 -5.81
CA ALA A 241 11.14 -0.95 -4.70
C ALA A 241 12.67 -0.82 -4.59
N ILE A 242 13.39 -0.99 -5.71
CA ILE A 242 14.86 -0.86 -5.74
C ILE A 242 15.29 0.55 -5.30
N LEU A 243 14.67 1.60 -5.86
CA LEU A 243 14.97 2.98 -5.49
C LEU A 243 14.64 3.25 -4.02
N SER A 244 13.52 2.72 -3.53
CA SER A 244 13.14 2.86 -2.11
C SER A 244 14.22 2.31 -1.20
N ILE A 245 14.67 1.06 -1.46
CA ILE A 245 15.70 0.39 -0.67
C ILE A 245 17.00 1.22 -0.66
N ILE A 246 17.47 1.67 -1.83
CA ILE A 246 18.70 2.49 -1.93
C ILE A 246 18.62 3.71 -1.03
N VAL A 247 17.46 4.38 -0.98
CA VAL A 247 17.27 5.59 -0.19
C VAL A 247 17.22 5.31 1.30
N ASP A 248 16.52 4.23 1.66
CA ASP A 248 16.39 3.79 3.05
C ASP A 248 17.77 3.38 3.61
N PHE A 249 18.67 2.84 2.79
CA PHE A 249 20.08 2.64 3.15
C PHE A 249 20.92 3.92 3.15
N TRP A 250 20.71 4.81 2.18
CA TRP A 250 21.52 6.02 2.02
C TRP A 250 21.31 7.02 3.16
N GLN A 251 20.09 7.16 3.66
CA GLN A 251 19.74 8.10 4.74
C GLN A 251 20.58 7.86 6.01
N PRO A 252 20.61 6.63 6.60
CA PRO A 252 21.49 6.30 7.72
C PRO A 252 22.97 6.50 7.40
N VAL A 253 23.44 6.05 6.23
CA VAL A 253 24.87 6.15 5.84
C VAL A 253 25.35 7.60 5.87
N VAL A 254 24.54 8.52 5.34
CA VAL A 254 24.88 9.96 5.35
C VAL A 254 24.86 10.53 6.76
N SER A 255 23.94 10.10 7.61
CA SER A 255 23.62 10.79 8.86
C SER A 255 24.33 10.24 10.11
N ILE A 256 24.62 8.94 10.15
CA ILE A 256 25.31 8.27 11.27
C ILE A 256 26.66 8.94 11.59
N PRO A 257 27.55 9.25 10.63
CA PRO A 257 28.83 9.90 10.93
C PRO A 257 28.68 11.23 11.66
N PHE A 258 27.63 12.00 11.37
CA PHE A 258 27.36 13.28 12.03
C PHE A 258 26.81 13.09 13.44
N VAL A 259 25.95 12.10 13.65
CA VAL A 259 25.42 11.74 14.98
C VAL A 259 26.54 11.28 15.91
N ILE A 260 27.50 10.48 15.41
CA ILE A 260 28.64 9.99 16.21
C ILE A 260 29.53 11.14 16.69
N ARG A 261 29.67 12.20 15.88
CA ARG A 261 30.44 13.41 16.22
C ARG A 261 29.74 14.33 17.22
N LEU A 262 28.47 14.11 17.54
CA LEU A 262 27.74 14.91 18.52
C LEU A 262 28.16 14.55 19.95
N ASN A 263 28.27 15.53 20.85
CA ASN A 263 28.61 15.35 22.27
C ASN A 263 27.43 14.78 23.09
N LEU A 264 26.92 13.62 22.69
CA LEU A 264 25.90 12.86 23.43
C LEU A 264 26.54 11.77 24.27
N SER A 265 25.96 11.48 25.44
CA SER A 265 26.30 10.31 26.24
C SER A 265 26.22 9.02 25.40
N TRP A 266 27.14 8.08 25.57
CA TRP A 266 27.21 6.82 24.82
C TRP A 266 25.87 6.06 24.74
N LYS A 267 25.07 6.06 25.83
CA LYS A 267 23.72 5.46 25.86
C LYS A 267 22.76 6.07 24.82
N LYS A 268 22.79 7.40 24.65
CA LYS A 268 21.97 8.12 23.67
C LYS A 268 22.45 7.88 22.24
N LYS A 269 23.78 7.78 22.04
CA LYS A 269 24.36 7.42 20.73
C LYS A 269 23.91 6.03 20.30
N LEU A 270 24.00 5.04 21.21
CA LEU A 270 23.56 3.67 20.96
C LEU A 270 22.06 3.61 20.63
N LEU A 271 21.22 4.30 21.41
CA LEU A 271 19.77 4.34 21.17
C LEU A 271 19.45 4.93 19.79
N ILE A 272 20.09 6.03 19.41
CA ILE A 272 19.89 6.67 18.11
C ILE A 272 20.35 5.75 16.96
N SER A 273 21.49 5.07 17.10
CA SER A 273 21.98 4.09 16.12
C SER A 273 21.03 2.89 15.98
N ILE A 274 20.45 2.39 17.07
CA ILE A 274 19.47 1.30 17.03
C ILE A 274 18.19 1.76 16.31
N ILE A 275 17.70 2.98 16.58
CA ILE A 275 16.53 3.54 15.89
C ILE A 275 16.80 3.66 14.38
N PHE A 276 18.01 4.04 13.97
CA PHE A 276 18.37 4.07 12.55
C PHE A 276 18.41 2.69 11.93
N LEU A 277 18.92 1.68 12.63
CA LEU A 277 18.96 0.31 12.14
C LEU A 277 17.55 -0.30 12.00
N VAL A 278 16.67 -0.05 12.98
CA VAL A 278 15.27 -0.51 12.94
C VAL A 278 14.49 0.20 11.83
N GLY A 279 14.79 1.46 11.53
CA GLY A 279 14.19 2.21 10.43
C GLY A 279 14.66 1.83 9.02
N MET A 280 15.57 0.85 8.87
CA MET A 280 15.99 0.32 7.56
C MET A 280 15.06 -0.78 7.02
N GLY A 281 14.03 -1.18 7.78
CA GLY A 281 13.10 -2.27 7.46
C GLY A 281 11.66 -1.81 7.31
#